data_AF-A0A7V8VUU4-F1
#
_entry.id   AF-A0A7V8VUU4-F1
#
_cell.length_a   1.000
_cell.length_b   1.000
_cell.length_c   1.000
_cell.angle_alpha   90.00
_cell.angle_beta   90.00
_cell.angle_gamma   90.00
#
_symmetry.space_group_name_H-M   'P 1'
#
loop_
_entity.id
_entity.type
_entity.pdbx_description
1 polymer ?
#
loop_
_entity_poly.entity_id
_entity_poly.type
_entity_poly.pdbx_seq_one_letter_code
_entity_poly.pdbx_strand_id
1 'polypeptide(L)'
;MAYLRQAGEQTVLVLANLGDRRLSRVRLSSEESVLPAGRYAARSLLGGRSPAALRVDAGGRISGWVPLPALEPFETHIIELPTTR
;
A
#
# COMPACT_ATOMS: atom_id res chain seq x y z
N MET A 1 -9.41 6.18 0.04
CA MET A 1 -9.42 5.37 1.28
C MET A 1 -8.26 4.39 1.23
N ALA A 2 -7.57 4.19 2.35
CA ALA A 2 -6.58 3.13 2.50
C ALA A 2 -6.80 2.40 3.83
N TYR A 3 -6.67 1.08 3.83
CA TYR A 3 -6.83 0.24 5.02
C TYR A 3 -5.84 -0.92 4.99
N LEU A 4 -5.12 -1.12 6.09
CA LEU A 4 -4.13 -2.17 6.24
C LEU A 4 -4.65 -3.25 7.21
N ARG A 5 -4.50 -4.52 6.83
CA ARG A 5 -4.82 -5.67 7.68
C ARG A 5 -3.62 -6.60 7.77
N GLN A 6 -3.30 -7.00 8.99
CA GLN A 6 -2.32 -8.03 9.29
C GLN A 6 -3.04 -9.27 9.83
N ALA A 7 -2.66 -10.45 9.34
CA ALA A 7 -3.18 -11.73 9.79
C ALA A 7 -2.06 -12.77 9.75
N GLY A 8 -1.43 -13.03 10.90
CA GLY A 8 -0.19 -13.79 10.97
C GLY A 8 0.90 -13.11 10.14
N GLU A 9 1.54 -13.88 9.26
CA GLU A 9 2.60 -13.39 8.36
C GLU A 9 2.08 -12.61 7.15
N GLN A 10 0.76 -12.58 6.92
CA GLN A 10 0.17 -11.89 5.77
C GLN A 10 -0.17 -10.45 6.11
N THR A 11 0.31 -9.53 5.27
CA THR A 11 -0.02 -8.12 5.33
C THR A 11 -0.69 -7.71 4.01
N VAL A 12 -1.91 -7.17 4.10
CA VAL A 12 -2.70 -6.74 2.95
C VAL A 12 -3.13 -5.29 3.12
N LEU A 13 -2.90 -4.48 2.10
CA LEU A 13 -3.39 -3.12 1.96
C LEU A 13 -4.53 -3.10 0.93
N VAL A 14 -5.67 -2.55 1.34
CA VAL A 14 -6.75 -2.15 0.43
C VAL A 14 -6.60 -0.66 0.16
N LEU A 15 -6.50 -0.30 -1.13
CA LEU A 15 -6.44 1.08 -1.60
C LEU A 15 -7.60 1.31 -2.57
N ALA A 16 -8.50 2.22 -2.24
CA ALA A 16 -9.68 2.51 -3.04
C ALA A 16 -9.85 4.01 -3.27
N ASN A 17 -10.04 4.38 -4.54
CA ASN A 17 -10.62 5.67 -4.88
C ASN A 17 -12.14 5.52 -4.88
N LEU A 18 -12.81 6.11 -3.89
CA LEU A 18 -14.28 6.05 -3.78
C LEU A 18 -14.97 7.23 -4.46
N GLY A 19 -14.21 8.15 -5.05
CA GLY A 19 -14.73 9.32 -5.75
C GLY A 19 -14.91 9.06 -7.25
N ASP A 20 -15.59 10.00 -7.89
CA ASP A 20 -15.89 10.02 -9.32
C ASP A 20 -14.79 10.69 -10.18
N ARG A 21 -13.66 11.08 -9.55
CA ARG A 21 -12.52 11.74 -10.21
C ARG A 21 -11.25 10.92 -10.08
N ARG A 22 -10.40 10.97 -11.10
CA ARG A 22 -9.06 10.38 -11.07
C ARG A 22 -8.20 11.04 -9.99
N LEU A 23 -7.53 10.22 -9.19
CA LEU A 23 -6.52 10.65 -8.22
C LEU A 23 -5.13 10.35 -8.78
N SER A 24 -4.20 11.30 -8.67
CA SER A 24 -2.83 11.13 -9.15
C SER A 24 -1.82 11.17 -8.00
N ARG A 25 -0.85 10.26 -8.03
CA ARG A 25 0.26 10.19 -7.05
C ARG A 25 -0.20 10.22 -5.59
N VAL A 26 -1.20 9.42 -5.27
CA VAL A 26 -1.73 9.30 -3.90
C VAL A 26 -0.61 8.84 -2.96
N ARG A 27 -0.31 9.66 -1.96
CA ARG A 27 0.70 9.38 -0.93
C ARG A 27 0.03 8.76 0.28
N LEU A 28 0.58 7.64 0.72
CA LEU A 28 0.18 6.96 1.94
C LEU A 28 1.22 7.21 3.01
N SER A 29 0.74 7.63 4.17
CA SER A 29 1.52 7.75 5.40
C SER A 29 0.77 7.06 6.53
N SER A 30 1.49 6.66 7.57
CA SER A 30 0.92 6.04 8.76
C SER A 30 1.48 6.66 10.03
N GLU A 31 0.89 6.28 11.16
CA GLU A 31 1.53 6.42 12.46
C GLU A 31 2.73 5.46 12.59
N GLU A 32 3.45 5.55 13.71
CA GLU A 32 4.55 4.64 14.04
C GLU A 32 4.07 3.21 14.34
N SER A 33 4.99 2.26 14.24
CA SER A 33 4.79 0.83 14.58
C SER A 33 3.66 0.12 13.81
N VAL A 34 3.27 0.62 12.63
CA VAL A 34 2.22 0.01 11.80
C VAL A 34 2.71 -1.23 11.05
N LEU A 35 3.99 -1.24 10.66
CA LEU A 35 4.64 -2.40 10.05
C LEU A 35 6.03 -2.60 10.65
N PRO A 36 6.56 -3.83 10.71
CA PRO A 36 7.97 -4.04 10.98
C PRO A 36 8.86 -3.24 10.02
N ALA A 37 9.99 -2.74 10.53
CA ALA A 37 10.98 -2.09 9.69
C ALA A 37 11.48 -3.05 8.60
N GLY A 38 11.59 -2.58 7.35
CA GLY A 38 12.02 -3.45 6.27
C GLY A 38 11.65 -2.96 4.88
N ARG A 39 11.91 -3.85 3.91
CA ARG A 39 11.51 -3.69 2.52
C ARG A 39 10.42 -4.70 2.19
N TYR A 40 9.45 -4.24 1.41
CA TYR A 40 8.28 -5.01 1.02
C TYR A 40 8.14 -4.99 -0.50
N ALA A 41 8.14 -6.18 -1.10
CA ALA A 41 7.91 -6.34 -2.54
C ALA A 41 6.40 -6.34 -2.82
N ALA A 42 5.80 -5.16 -2.80
CA ALA A 42 4.36 -4.98 -2.96
C ALA A 42 3.85 -5.62 -4.27
N ARG A 43 2.78 -6.42 -4.17
CA ARG A 43 2.17 -7.08 -5.34
C ARG A 43 0.65 -6.98 -5.31
N SER A 44 0.04 -6.84 -6.49
CA SER A 44 -1.41 -6.89 -6.61
C SER A 44 -1.92 -8.32 -6.44
N LEU A 45 -2.97 -8.51 -5.64
CA LEU A 45 -3.68 -9.78 -5.50
C LEU A 45 -4.78 -9.97 -6.55
N LEU A 46 -5.25 -8.88 -7.17
CA LEU A 46 -6.28 -8.91 -8.22
C LEU A 46 -5.68 -8.84 -9.64
N GLY A 47 -4.35 -8.88 -9.77
CA GLY A 47 -3.64 -8.64 -11.02
C GLY A 47 -3.57 -7.16 -11.41
N GLY A 48 -3.18 -6.87 -12.65
CA GLY A 48 -3.05 -5.50 -13.15
C GLY A 48 -1.73 -4.81 -12.80
N ARG A 49 -1.78 -3.51 -12.47
CA ARG A 49 -0.59 -2.68 -12.24
C ARG A 49 0.16 -3.14 -10.98
N SER A 50 1.47 -3.38 -11.14
CA SER A 50 2.36 -3.67 -10.02
C SER A 50 2.54 -2.42 -9.15
N PRO A 51 2.27 -2.50 -7.84
CA PRO A 51 2.56 -1.40 -6.94
C PRO A 51 4.07 -1.18 -6.78
N ALA A 52 4.47 0.05 -6.48
CA ALA A 52 5.85 0.36 -6.12
C ALA A 52 6.25 -0.36 -4.82
N ALA A 53 7.50 -0.82 -4.73
CA ALA A 53 8.02 -1.40 -3.48
C ALA A 53 7.90 -0.41 -2.31
N LEU A 54 7.63 -0.94 -1.12
CA LEU A 54 7.51 -0.15 0.11
C LEU A 54 8.77 -0.31 0.96
N ARG A 55 9.25 0.81 1.52
CA ARG A 55 10.26 0.82 2.58
C ARG A 55 9.63 1.39 3.84
N VAL A 56 9.70 0.63 4.92
CA VAL A 56 9.27 1.03 6.25
C VAL A 56 10.52 1.40 7.05
N ASP A 57 10.46 2.54 7.75
CA ASP A 57 11.58 3.01 8.56
C ASP A 57 11.76 2.19 9.85
N ALA A 58 12.81 2.48 10.61
CA ALA A 58 13.10 1.78 11.87
C ALA A 58 11.99 1.94 12.93
N GLY A 59 11.18 3.01 12.84
CA GLY A 59 10.04 3.27 13.72
C GLY A 59 8.76 2.57 13.26
N GLY A 60 8.81 1.76 12.19
CA GLY A 60 7.67 1.03 11.68
C GLY A 60 6.65 1.90 10.95
N ARG A 61 7.05 3.09 10.50
CA ARG A 61 6.18 4.06 9.84
C ARG A 61 6.28 3.99 8.32
N ILE A 62 5.14 4.13 7.66
CA ILE A 62 5.04 4.41 6.21
C ILE A 62 5.10 5.93 6.03
N SER A 63 6.02 6.42 5.19
CA SER A 63 6.23 7.86 4.99
C SER A 63 6.08 8.25 3.52
N GLY A 64 4.91 8.77 3.14
CA GLY A 64 4.67 9.35 1.82
C GLY A 64 4.81 8.38 0.64
N TRP A 65 4.61 7.09 0.87
CA TRP A 65 4.73 6.05 -0.16
C TRP A 65 3.64 6.22 -1.23
N VAL A 66 4.00 6.10 -2.50
CA VAL A 66 3.08 6.17 -3.64
C VAL A 66 3.01 4.78 -4.28
N PRO A 67 1.99 3.96 -3.97
CA PRO A 67 1.91 2.59 -4.49
C PRO A 67 1.69 2.58 -5.99
N LEU A 68 0.82 3.47 -6.49
CA LEU A 68 0.39 3.52 -7.88
C LEU A 68 0.44 4.96 -8.40
N PRO A 69 0.76 5.17 -9.69
CA PRO A 69 0.87 6.52 -10.26
C PRO A 69 -0.47 7.26 -10.31
N ALA A 70 -1.58 6.53 -10.42
CA ALA A 70 -2.94 7.06 -10.38
C ALA A 70 -3.94 5.99 -9.96
N LEU A 71 -5.10 6.45 -9.49
CA LEU A 71 -6.32 5.66 -9.27
C LEU A 71 -7.45 6.30 -10.08
N GLU A 72 -8.08 5.54 -10.96
CA GLU A 72 -9.28 5.93 -11.71
C GLU A 72 -10.50 6.05 -10.77
N PRO A 73 -11.58 6.71 -11.22
CA PRO A 73 -12.84 6.73 -10.47
C PRO A 73 -13.30 5.33 -10.07
N PHE A 74 -13.70 5.17 -8.81
CA PHE A 74 -14.18 3.89 -8.25
C PHE A 74 -13.19 2.70 -8.34
N GLU A 75 -11.90 2.95 -8.63
CA GLU A 75 -10.88 1.91 -8.74
C GLU A 75 -10.44 1.42 -7.35
N THR A 76 -10.37 0.10 -7.18
CA THR A 76 -9.89 -0.56 -5.95
C THR A 76 -8.76 -1.52 -6.25
N HIS A 77 -7.72 -1.49 -5.41
CA HIS A 77 -6.57 -2.37 -5.43
C HIS A 77 -6.45 -3.10 -4.10
N ILE A 78 -6.17 -4.41 -4.18
CA ILE A 78 -5.79 -5.22 -3.02
C ILE A 78 -4.33 -5.61 -3.22
N ILE A 79 -3.48 -5.14 -2.32
CA ILE A 79 -2.03 -5.22 -2.41
C ILE A 79 -1.51 -6.06 -1.26
N GLU A 80 -0.80 -7.14 -1.57
CA GLU A 80 -0.02 -7.85 -0.56
C GLU A 80 1.34 -7.17 -0.37
N LEU A 81 1.79 -7.11 0.89
CA LEU A 81 3.10 -6.59 1.29
C LEU A 81 3.92 -7.73 1.91
N PRO A 82 4.52 -8.62 1.09
CA PRO A 82 5.47 -9.60 1.59
C PRO A 82 6.80 -8.93 1.93
N THR A 83 7.40 -9.31 3.05
CA THR A 83 8.76 -8.87 3.39
C THR A 83 9.75 -9.52 2.43
N THR A 84 10.67 -8.74 1.88
CA THR A 84 11.87 -9.29 1.24
C THR A 84 12.86 -9.60 2.35
N ARG A 85 13.10 -10.90 2.60
CA ARG A 85 14.21 -11.35 3.44
C ARG A 85 15.55 -10.94 2.83
#